data_AF-A0A328ABL1-F1
#
_entry.id   AF-A0A328ABL1-F1
#
_cell.length_a   1.000
_cell.length_b   1.000
_cell.length_c   1.000
_cell.angle_alpha   90.00
_cell.angle_beta   90.00
_cell.angle_gamma   90.00
#
_symmetry.space_group_name_H-M   'P 1'
#
loop_
_entity.id
_entity.type
_entity.pdbx_description
1 polymer ?
#
loop_
_entity_poly.entity_id
_entity_poly.type
_entity_poly.pdbx_seq_one_letter_code
_entity_poly.pdbx_strand_id
1 'polypeptide(L)'
;MAKPFRKPDRNTVVQIIKEEARAHHVSPAAVTNASTRRKAVAARQSAIARIIQETGCSERGLSMVWGLDKSVIRRVMEEVGRTTPACDQDTLSRLAWQYGWARARLIAAGQDPKTQTDLSAWARLGQRSAA
;
A
#
# COMPACT_ATOMS: atom_id res chain seq x y z
N MET A 1 -11.55 2.03 13.76
CA MET A 1 -11.81 3.34 13.10
C MET A 1 -11.94 3.11 11.60
N ALA A 2 -13.09 3.42 11.00
CA ALA A 2 -13.28 3.25 9.55
C ALA A 2 -12.51 4.34 8.79
N LYS A 3 -11.64 3.97 7.85
CA LYS A 3 -10.94 4.94 6.98
C LYS A 3 -11.98 5.76 6.20
N PRO A 4 -11.79 7.09 6.04
CA PRO A 4 -12.68 7.92 5.25
C PRO A 4 -12.81 7.37 3.83
N PHE A 5 -14.04 7.43 3.28
CA PHE A 5 -14.33 6.91 1.94
C PHE A 5 -13.59 7.75 0.89
N ARG A 6 -12.48 7.24 0.37
CA ARG A 6 -11.74 7.82 -0.75
C ARG A 6 -11.85 6.91 -1.97
N LYS A 7 -12.51 7.41 -3.01
CA LYS A 7 -12.67 6.76 -4.32
C LYS A 7 -11.54 7.23 -5.24
N PRO A 8 -10.78 6.33 -5.88
CA PRO A 8 -9.73 6.73 -6.80
C PRO A 8 -10.33 7.26 -8.11
N ASP A 9 -9.58 8.13 -8.80
CA ASP A 9 -9.95 8.56 -10.14
C ASP A 9 -9.89 7.39 -11.13
N ARG A 10 -10.89 7.32 -12.03
CA ARG A 10 -11.03 6.18 -12.94
C ARG A 10 -9.91 6.17 -14.00
N ASN A 11 -9.45 7.33 -14.45
CA ASN A 11 -8.39 7.39 -15.45
C ASN A 11 -7.06 6.93 -14.86
N THR A 12 -6.75 7.33 -13.62
CA THR A 12 -5.57 6.84 -12.88
C THR A 12 -5.60 5.32 -12.74
N VAL A 13 -6.73 4.74 -12.35
CA VAL A 13 -6.88 3.27 -12.23
C VAL A 13 -6.63 2.58 -13.58
N VAL A 14 -7.24 3.08 -14.66
CA VAL A 14 -7.08 2.49 -16.00
C VAL A 14 -5.64 2.62 -16.49
N GLN A 15 -4.97 3.74 -16.20
CA GLN A 15 -3.58 3.95 -16.55
C GLN A 15 -2.68 2.94 -15.85
N ILE A 16 -2.78 2.81 -14.52
CA ILE A 16 -1.97 1.86 -13.74
C ILE A 16 -2.20 0.42 -14.24
N ILE A 17 -3.45 0.04 -14.51
CA ILE A 17 -3.76 -1.29 -15.07
C ILE A 17 -3.02 -1.53 -16.39
N LYS A 18 -2.97 -0.54 -17.29
CA LYS A 18 -2.26 -0.66 -18.57
C LYS A 18 -0.75 -0.81 -18.38
N GLU A 19 -0.18 -0.04 -17.46
CA GLU A 19 1.25 -0.06 -17.15
C GLU A 19 1.67 -1.42 -16.57
N GLU A 20 0.94 -1.92 -15.57
CA GLU A 20 1.22 -3.22 -14.95
C GLU A 20 0.94 -4.38 -15.91
N ALA A 21 -0.10 -4.29 -16.74
CA ALA A 21 -0.33 -5.28 -17.79
C ALA A 21 0.87 -5.39 -18.74
N ARG A 22 1.44 -4.25 -19.15
CA ARG A 22 2.63 -4.20 -19.99
C ARG A 22 3.86 -4.77 -19.29
N ALA A 23 4.10 -4.41 -18.03
CA ALA A 23 5.23 -4.90 -17.24
C ALA A 23 5.22 -6.42 -17.08
N HIS A 24 4.03 -7.02 -16.96
CA HIS A 24 3.87 -8.47 -16.80
C HIS A 24 3.60 -9.24 -18.10
N HIS A 25 3.65 -8.56 -19.25
CA HIS A 25 3.34 -9.14 -20.57
C HIS A 25 1.98 -9.85 -20.62
N VAL A 26 0.95 -9.22 -20.06
CA VAL A 26 -0.43 -9.70 -20.10
C VAL A 26 -1.35 -8.64 -20.72
N SER A 27 -2.53 -9.04 -21.18
CA SER A 27 -3.50 -8.06 -21.66
C SER A 27 -4.12 -7.28 -20.48
N PRO A 28 -4.47 -5.99 -20.65
CA PRO A 28 -5.19 -5.22 -19.61
C PRO A 28 -6.48 -5.93 -19.15
N ALA A 29 -7.18 -6.58 -20.07
CA ALA A 29 -8.37 -7.38 -19.77
C ALA A 29 -8.07 -8.56 -18.83
N ALA A 30 -6.88 -9.18 -18.92
CA ALA A 30 -6.49 -10.25 -18.01
C ALA A 30 -6.23 -9.75 -16.57
N VAL A 31 -5.81 -8.50 -16.43
CA VAL A 31 -5.61 -7.84 -15.13
C VAL A 31 -6.95 -7.52 -14.49
N THR A 32 -7.92 -7.03 -15.27
CA THR A 32 -9.26 -6.68 -14.78
C THR A 32 -10.17 -7.87 -14.54
N ASN A 33 -10.06 -8.93 -15.35
CA ASN A 33 -10.90 -10.12 -15.23
C ASN A 33 -10.34 -11.06 -14.15
N ALA A 34 -11.17 -11.95 -13.63
CA ALA A 34 -10.79 -12.98 -12.65
C ALA A 34 -9.96 -14.14 -13.26
N SER A 35 -8.99 -13.82 -14.12
CA SER A 35 -8.07 -14.81 -14.66
C SER A 35 -7.26 -15.46 -13.54
N THR A 36 -7.13 -16.79 -13.60
CA THR A 36 -6.34 -17.62 -12.68
C THR A 36 -4.90 -17.81 -13.13
N ARG A 37 -4.51 -17.29 -14.30
CA ARG A 37 -3.13 -17.38 -14.81
C ARG A 37 -2.19 -16.64 -13.86
N ARG A 38 -1.12 -17.30 -13.41
CA ARG A 38 -0.16 -16.74 -12.44
C ARG A 38 0.33 -15.33 -12.79
N LYS A 39 0.70 -15.08 -14.05
CA LYS A 39 1.14 -13.75 -14.52
C LYS A 39 0.04 -12.69 -14.41
N ALA A 40 -1.20 -13.05 -14.70
CA ALA A 40 -2.34 -12.12 -14.60
C ALA A 40 -2.70 -11.83 -13.14
N VAL A 41 -2.58 -12.83 -12.26
CA VAL A 41 -2.73 -12.65 -10.81
C VAL A 41 -1.66 -11.71 -10.25
N ALA A 42 -0.40 -11.93 -10.61
CA ALA A 42 0.71 -11.06 -10.19
C ALA A 42 0.52 -9.61 -10.68
N ALA A 43 0.19 -9.42 -11.96
CA ALA A 43 -0.10 -8.11 -12.52
C ALA A 43 -1.27 -7.41 -11.80
N ARG A 44 -2.32 -8.16 -11.44
CA ARG A 44 -3.47 -7.63 -10.70
C ARG A 44 -3.07 -7.22 -9.29
N GLN A 45 -2.31 -8.05 -8.58
CA GLN A 45 -1.79 -7.73 -7.25
C GLN A 45 -0.92 -6.47 -7.28
N SER A 46 0.00 -6.37 -8.25
CA SER A 46 0.85 -5.18 -8.45
C SER A 46 0.02 -3.92 -8.70
N ALA A 47 -0.94 -4.00 -9.63
CA ALA A 47 -1.82 -2.87 -9.93
C ALA A 47 -2.67 -2.43 -8.74
N ILE A 48 -3.25 -3.37 -7.98
CA ILE A 48 -3.99 -3.05 -6.74
C ILE A 48 -3.07 -2.38 -5.73
N ALA A 49 -1.88 -2.94 -5.48
CA ALA A 49 -0.93 -2.37 -4.54
C ALA A 49 -0.54 -0.93 -4.89
N ARG A 50 -0.21 -0.70 -6.16
CA ARG A 50 0.20 0.61 -6.66
C ARG A 50 -0.93 1.64 -6.62
N ILE A 51 -2.16 1.27 -7.02
CA ILE A 51 -3.33 2.17 -6.91
C ILE A 51 -3.55 2.59 -5.46
N ILE A 52 -3.42 1.66 -4.51
CA ILE A 52 -3.64 1.93 -3.09
C ILE A 52 -2.56 2.84 -2.53
N GLN A 53 -1.30 2.62 -2.90
CA GLN A 53 -0.17 3.46 -2.49
C GLN A 53 -0.30 4.88 -3.06
N GLU A 54 -0.62 5.03 -4.34
CA GLU A 54 -0.68 6.33 -5.01
C GLU A 54 -1.92 7.16 -4.63
N THR A 55 -3.07 6.51 -4.43
CA THR A 55 -4.34 7.23 -4.23
C THR A 55 -4.82 7.24 -2.78
N GLY A 56 -4.30 6.36 -1.92
CA GLY A 56 -4.78 6.17 -0.56
C GLY A 56 -6.26 5.77 -0.49
N CYS A 57 -6.80 5.15 -1.55
CA CYS A 57 -8.21 4.81 -1.66
C CYS A 57 -8.64 3.73 -0.65
N SER A 58 -9.93 3.71 -0.32
CA SER A 58 -10.51 2.64 0.51
C SER A 58 -10.80 1.39 -0.34
N GLU A 59 -10.83 0.21 0.30
CA GLU A 59 -11.22 -1.06 -0.33
C GLU A 59 -12.54 -0.92 -1.10
N ARG A 60 -13.54 -0.29 -0.46
CA ARG A 60 -14.85 -0.03 -1.04
C ARG A 60 -14.77 0.90 -2.25
N GLY A 61 -13.94 1.95 -2.17
CA GLY A 61 -13.73 2.89 -3.27
C GLY A 61 -13.10 2.21 -4.48
N LEU A 62 -12.12 1.34 -4.26
CA LEU A 62 -11.47 0.59 -5.33
C LEU A 62 -12.39 -0.45 -5.97
N SER A 63 -13.15 -1.19 -5.15
CA SER A 63 -14.14 -2.17 -5.64
C SER A 63 -15.16 -1.54 -6.58
N MET A 64 -15.64 -0.33 -6.26
CA MET A 64 -16.60 0.39 -7.10
C MET A 64 -16.02 0.84 -8.46
N VAL A 65 -14.75 1.22 -8.52
CA VAL A 65 -14.12 1.74 -9.74
C VAL A 65 -13.65 0.60 -10.64
N TRP A 66 -13.12 -0.46 -10.04
CA TRP A 66 -12.58 -1.60 -10.76
C TRP A 66 -13.66 -2.63 -11.11
N GLY A 67 -14.68 -2.80 -10.26
CA GLY A 67 -15.69 -3.85 -10.41
C GLY A 67 -15.21 -5.23 -9.93
N LEU A 68 -14.09 -5.29 -9.21
CA LEU A 68 -13.62 -6.52 -8.56
C LEU A 68 -14.29 -6.74 -7.21
N ASP A 69 -14.44 -8.02 -6.86
CA ASP A 69 -14.99 -8.43 -5.57
C ASP A 69 -14.12 -7.90 -4.42
N LYS A 70 -14.80 -7.45 -3.37
CA LYS A 70 -14.18 -6.87 -2.17
C LYS A 70 -13.19 -7.83 -1.50
N SER A 71 -13.48 -9.13 -1.48
CA SER A 71 -12.61 -10.14 -0.88
C SER A 71 -11.24 -10.23 -1.55
N VAL A 72 -11.17 -10.06 -2.88
CA VAL A 72 -9.93 -10.05 -3.65
C VAL A 72 -9.10 -8.83 -3.29
N ILE A 73 -9.74 -7.65 -3.27
CA ILE A 73 -9.07 -6.39 -2.92
C ILE A 73 -8.57 -6.43 -1.48
N ARG A 74 -9.41 -6.89 -0.55
CA ARG A 74 -9.06 -7.03 0.87
C ARG A 74 -7.84 -7.92 1.07
N ARG A 75 -7.78 -9.07 0.41
CA ARG A 75 -6.62 -9.97 0.49
C ARG A 75 -5.33 -9.28 0.05
N VAL A 76 -5.36 -8.54 -1.06
CA VAL A 76 -4.19 -7.80 -1.53
C VAL A 76 -3.87 -6.64 -0.59
N MET A 77 -4.86 -5.96 -0.03
CA MET A 77 -4.66 -4.91 0.98
C MET A 77 -4.02 -5.44 2.26
N GLU A 78 -4.40 -6.64 2.71
CA GLU A 78 -3.79 -7.30 3.85
C GLU A 78 -2.34 -7.71 3.53
N GLU A 79 -2.06 -8.20 2.32
CA GLU A 79 -0.70 -8.50 1.83
C GLU A 79 0.15 -7.22 1.76
N VAL A 80 -0.35 -6.15 1.14
CA VAL A 80 0.34 -4.85 1.01
C VAL A 80 0.51 -4.18 2.38
N GLY A 81 -0.49 -4.25 3.26
CA GLY A 81 -0.41 -3.69 4.61
C GLY A 81 0.55 -4.43 5.54
N ARG A 82 0.78 -5.74 5.29
CA ARG A 82 1.88 -6.51 5.91
C ARG A 82 3.23 -6.20 5.28
N THR A 83 3.23 -5.72 4.04
CA THR A 83 4.41 -5.23 3.35
C THR A 83 4.60 -3.76 3.72
N THR A 84 5.02 -3.48 4.95
CA THR A 84 5.69 -2.20 5.23
C THR A 84 6.70 -1.96 4.11
N PRO A 85 6.75 -0.77 3.49
CA PRO A 85 7.74 -0.52 2.44
C PRO A 85 9.08 -0.93 3.02
N ALA A 86 9.73 -1.91 2.38
CA ALA A 86 11.04 -2.34 2.82
C ALA A 86 11.87 -1.07 2.87
N CYS A 87 12.34 -0.70 4.07
CA CYS A 87 13.21 0.44 4.25
C CYS A 87 14.33 0.27 3.22
N ASP A 88 14.39 1.18 2.22
CA ASP A 88 15.39 1.05 1.18
C ASP A 88 16.79 1.12 1.82
N GLN A 89 17.77 0.50 1.15
CA GLN A 89 19.09 0.34 1.74
C GLN A 89 19.76 1.69 2.08
N ASP A 90 19.42 2.75 1.34
CA ASP A 90 19.93 4.10 1.58
C ASP A 90 19.33 4.70 2.85
N THR A 91 18.03 4.55 3.05
CA THR A 91 17.32 4.97 4.27
C THR A 91 17.82 4.18 5.46
N LEU A 92 18.03 2.87 5.33
CA LEU A 92 18.59 2.04 6.40
C LEU A 92 20.02 2.47 6.75
N SER A 93 20.85 2.79 5.74
CA SER A 93 22.21 3.27 5.94
C SER A 93 22.25 4.62 6.65
N ARG A 94 21.36 5.55 6.29
CA ARG A 94 21.22 6.85 6.97
C ARG A 94 20.77 6.68 8.43
N LEU A 95 19.77 5.82 8.67
CA LEU A 95 19.32 5.50 10.02
C LEU A 95 20.44 4.85 10.85
N ALA A 96 21.24 3.98 10.23
CA ALA A 96 22.36 3.32 10.89
C ALA A 96 23.48 4.31 11.25
N TRP A 97 23.75 5.30 10.39
CA TRP A 97 24.69 6.37 10.69
C TRP A 97 24.25 7.19 11.93
N GLN A 98 22.96 7.51 12.04
CA GLN A 98 22.46 8.35 13.13
C GLN A 98 22.21 7.61 14.44
N TYR A 99 21.73 6.37 14.39
CA TYR A 99 21.23 5.64 15.57
C TYR A 99 21.93 4.30 15.83
N GLY A 100 22.87 3.91 14.97
CA GLY A 100 23.49 2.60 14.98
C GLY A 100 22.63 1.52 14.33
N TRP A 101 23.28 0.48 13.79
CA TRP A 101 22.65 -0.59 13.03
C TRP A 101 21.56 -1.35 13.80
N ALA A 102 21.75 -1.60 15.09
CA ALA A 102 20.79 -2.34 15.90
C ALA A 102 19.44 -1.61 15.99
N ARG A 103 19.49 -0.29 16.26
CA ARG A 103 18.27 0.53 16.38
C ARG A 103 17.68 0.88 15.02
N ALA A 104 18.51 1.11 14.00
CA ALA A 104 18.05 1.37 12.63
C ALA A 104 17.17 0.23 12.09
N ARG A 105 17.54 -1.03 12.37
CA ARG A 105 16.72 -2.20 12.01
C ARG A 105 15.36 -2.22 12.72
N LEU A 106 15.32 -1.86 13.99
CA LEU A 106 14.06 -1.75 14.75
C LEU A 106 13.18 -0.62 14.21
N ILE A 107 13.76 0.54 13.87
CA ILE A 107 13.03 1.66 13.25
C ILE A 107 12.47 1.24 11.89
N ALA A 108 13.29 0.62 11.03
CA ALA A 108 12.90 0.13 9.73
C ALA A 108 11.79 -0.94 9.79
N ALA A 109 11.80 -1.78 10.82
CA ALA A 109 10.75 -2.77 11.08
C ALA A 109 9.49 -2.17 11.75
N GLY A 110 9.50 -0.88 12.10
CA GLY A 110 8.41 -0.25 12.86
C GLY A 110 8.30 -0.73 14.30
N GLN A 111 9.35 -1.33 14.85
CA GLN A 111 9.41 -1.97 16.17
C GLN A 111 10.20 -1.14 17.21
N ASP A 112 10.77 0.01 16.83
CA ASP A 112 11.50 0.87 17.79
C ASP A 112 10.56 1.45 18.86
N PRO A 113 10.71 1.06 20.15
CA PRO A 113 9.77 1.47 21.19
C PRO A 113 9.72 2.99 21.41
N LYS A 114 10.85 3.67 21.22
CA LYS A 114 10.95 5.13 21.37
C LYS A 114 10.21 5.83 20.23
N THR A 115 10.38 5.38 19.00
CA THR A 115 9.64 5.88 17.82
C THR A 115 8.12 5.67 17.99
N GLN A 116 7.70 4.48 18.44
CA GLN A 116 6.27 4.23 18.71
C GLN A 116 5.71 5.14 19.81
N THR A 117 6.49 5.39 20.86
CA THR A 117 6.12 6.30 21.94
C THR A 117 5.92 7.73 21.42
N ASP A 118 6.87 8.25 20.65
CA ASP A 118 6.76 9.58 20.04
C ASP A 118 5.55 9.68 19.12
N LEU A 119 5.36 8.72 18.21
CA LEU A 119 4.20 8.70 17.30
C LEU A 119 2.87 8.71 18.07
N SER A 120 2.79 7.97 19.18
CA SER A 120 1.61 7.98 20.05
C SER A 120 1.38 9.31 20.75
N ALA A 121 2.45 10.04 21.11
CA ALA A 121 2.36 11.37 21.71
C ALA A 121 1.86 12.39 20.68
N TRP A 122 2.41 12.38 19.47
CA TRP A 122 1.97 13.23 18.36
C TRP A 122 0.51 12.96 17.97
N ALA A 123 0.10 11.69 17.90
CA ALA A 123 -1.29 11.33 17.62
C ALA A 123 -2.26 11.90 18.67
N ARG A 124 -1.88 11.89 19.95
CA ARG A 124 -2.68 12.49 21.03
C ARG A 124 -2.79 14.01 20.91
N LEU A 125 -1.72 14.69 20.50
CA LEU A 125 -1.75 16.14 20.26
C LEU A 125 -2.66 16.51 19.10
N GLY A 126 -2.59 15.77 17.98
CA GLY A 126 -3.45 16.02 16.82
C GLY A 126 -4.94 15.80 17.09
N GLN A 127 -5.30 14.86 17.98
CA GLN A 127 -6.69 14.65 18.41
C GLN A 127 -7.23 15.78 19.28
N ARG A 128 -6.38 16.44 20.07
CA ARG A 128 -6.77 17.60 20.89
C ARG A 128 -7.02 18.86 20.08
N SER A 129 -6.39 19.02 18.92
CA SER A 129 -6.60 20.18 18.05
C SER A 129 -7.85 20.08 17.16
N ALA A 130 -8.50 18.91 17.12
CA ALA A 130 -9.69 18.64 16.31
C ALA A 130 -11.00 18.59 17.13
N ALA A 131 -10.92 18.84 18.44
CA ALA A 131 -12.04 18.92 19.38
C ALA A 131 -12.23 20.37 19.82
#